data_AF-A0A498LYF6-F1
#
_entry.id   AF-A0A498LYF6-F1
#
_cell.length_a   1.000
_cell.length_b   1.000
_cell.length_c   1.000
_cell.angle_alpha   90.00
_cell.angle_beta   90.00
_cell.angle_gamma   90.00
#
_symmetry.space_group_name_H-M   'P 1'
#
loop_
_entity.id
_entity.type
_entity.pdbx_description
1 polymer ?
#
loop_
_entity_poly.entity_id
_entity_poly.type
_entity_poly.pdbx_seq_one_letter_code
_entity_poly.pdbx_strand_id
1 'polypeptide(L)'
;MSHFSPPRPKPVPRNNASSNSYAVSALDMGISDEEWERLQKALDWPGPDQEFTQLNLSTSPVHSTFSIVGLKKSYKVGDNISVIITARDHNKNLKTYGGDFFKAKLFNSKLKASVYGEVVDHRNGTYSVVLLLPWEGQAQVFVRLEHSSEVVQILKKYRESLFPRSHYNGYFEGSGPNNARIYEVVECNIKWGGNGSWKKGNCCCEYKDVKTGTVWQCETPKKLTCDNLVHHSRGNVESPLNAFENNLFTKKLTNVAITGDKININVLPNAAASGLKRMDLHTPRTGGPLMAVELKNNIIVHWKPHGVPLRFTKMLITDLHYIANDIDEIAGGPHAVVVFTIFAHLVFHPVTFYIHEVAKIRQSVVALLSRAPQTTVIIKSGNTAGLKNIYQSDWYALQLNTVMREMFSDIDGVIYLDVWQMTSCHYLRENVHPGPVIIANEVKMFLSYVCPI
;
A
#
# COMPACT_ATOMS: atom_id res chain seq x y z
N MET A 1 -9.39 -18.30 -31.73
CA MET A 1 -9.08 -18.17 -30.30
C MET A 1 -7.65 -18.65 -30.10
N SER A 2 -6.69 -17.75 -29.97
CA SER A 2 -5.29 -18.09 -29.74
C SER A 2 -5.15 -18.60 -28.30
N HIS A 3 -4.79 -19.88 -28.14
CA HIS A 3 -4.39 -20.42 -26.85
C HIS A 3 -3.19 -19.61 -26.32
N PHE A 4 -3.41 -18.85 -25.26
CA PHE A 4 -2.33 -18.21 -24.53
C PHE A 4 -1.48 -19.34 -23.92
N SER A 5 -0.26 -19.50 -24.44
CA SER A 5 0.70 -20.45 -23.88
C SER A 5 1.41 -19.76 -22.72
N PRO A 6 1.53 -20.38 -21.53
CA PRO A 6 2.33 -19.82 -20.45
C PRO A 6 3.80 -19.62 -20.91
N PRO A 7 4.56 -18.69 -20.28
CA PRO A 7 5.94 -18.43 -20.65
C PRO A 7 6.76 -19.72 -20.62
N ARG A 8 7.39 -20.09 -21.74
CA ARG A 8 8.24 -21.28 -21.82
C ARG A 8 9.51 -21.07 -20.95
N PRO A 9 9.87 -22.00 -20.06
CA PRO A 9 11.09 -21.90 -19.27
C PRO A 9 12.34 -21.93 -20.17
N LYS A 10 13.34 -21.09 -19.84
CA LYS A 10 14.69 -21.15 -20.43
C LYS A 10 15.67 -21.75 -19.41
N PRO A 11 16.52 -22.72 -19.79
CA PRO A 11 17.62 -23.15 -18.95
C PRO A 11 18.66 -22.04 -18.80
N VAL A 12 19.19 -21.85 -17.58
CA VAL A 12 20.22 -20.84 -17.28
C VAL A 12 21.62 -21.45 -17.46
N PRO A 13 22.53 -20.84 -18.24
CA PRO A 13 23.94 -21.23 -18.26
C PRO A 13 24.63 -20.83 -16.95
N ARG A 14 25.47 -21.72 -16.40
CA ARG A 14 26.35 -21.40 -15.26
C ARG A 14 27.41 -20.40 -15.71
N ASN A 15 27.29 -19.13 -15.29
CA ASN A 15 28.40 -18.19 -15.35
C ASN A 15 28.83 -17.79 -13.93
N ASN A 16 30.11 -17.98 -13.69
CA ASN A 16 30.85 -17.43 -12.55
C ASN A 16 31.13 -15.95 -12.82
N ALA A 17 30.53 -15.06 -12.04
CA ALA A 17 30.99 -13.69 -11.93
C ALA A 17 30.74 -13.17 -10.51
N SER A 18 31.82 -12.73 -9.88
CA SER A 18 31.91 -12.17 -8.54
C SER A 18 31.62 -10.67 -8.55
N SER A 19 30.56 -10.24 -7.89
CA SER A 19 30.45 -8.93 -7.24
C SER A 19 29.39 -9.00 -6.14
N ASN A 20 29.84 -9.13 -4.89
CA ASN A 20 28.98 -9.11 -3.71
C ASN A 20 28.49 -7.69 -3.41
N SER A 21 27.49 -7.19 -4.14
CA SER A 21 26.63 -6.12 -3.64
C SER A 21 25.26 -6.70 -3.31
N TYR A 22 24.96 -6.82 -2.01
CA TYR A 22 23.63 -7.22 -1.53
C TYR A 22 22.56 -6.14 -1.80
N ALA A 23 22.97 -4.95 -2.26
CA ALA A 23 22.10 -3.81 -2.55
C ALA A 23 21.55 -3.88 -3.98
N VAL A 24 20.24 -3.64 -4.12
CA VAL A 24 19.55 -3.47 -5.41
C VAL A 24 19.88 -2.08 -5.95
N SER A 25 20.37 -2.01 -7.20
CA SER A 25 20.71 -0.74 -7.86
C SER A 25 19.51 -0.09 -8.57
N ALA A 26 19.62 1.19 -8.90
CA ALA A 26 18.63 1.90 -9.72
C ALA A 26 18.42 1.20 -11.08
N LEU A 27 19.53 0.73 -11.68
CA LEU A 27 19.52 -0.04 -12.93
C LEU A 27 18.72 -1.34 -12.81
N ASP A 28 18.84 -2.07 -11.70
CA ASP A 28 18.06 -3.31 -11.46
C ASP A 28 16.55 -3.03 -11.41
N MET A 29 16.16 -1.84 -10.95
CA MET A 29 14.77 -1.39 -10.91
C MET A 29 14.29 -0.79 -12.24
N GLY A 30 15.21 -0.48 -13.16
CA GLY A 30 14.92 0.12 -14.46
C GLY A 30 14.52 1.59 -14.38
N ILE A 31 15.09 2.33 -13.43
CA ILE A 31 14.93 3.78 -13.24
C ILE A 31 16.28 4.50 -13.35
N SER A 32 16.26 5.81 -13.58
CA SER A 32 17.50 6.61 -13.61
C SER A 32 18.06 6.87 -12.21
N ASP A 33 19.34 7.23 -12.13
CA ASP A 33 19.96 7.64 -10.85
C ASP A 33 19.29 8.91 -10.29
N GLU A 34 18.88 9.84 -11.15
CA GLU A 34 18.14 11.05 -10.74
C GLU A 34 16.76 10.72 -10.17
N GLU A 35 16.02 9.79 -10.79
CA GLU A 35 14.75 9.28 -10.27
C GLU A 35 14.95 8.60 -8.91
N TRP A 36 16.04 7.84 -8.78
CA TRP A 36 16.39 7.16 -7.54
C TRP A 36 16.75 8.15 -6.41
N GLU A 37 17.57 9.16 -6.68
CA GLU A 37 17.92 10.20 -5.70
C GLU A 37 16.68 10.97 -5.23
N ARG A 38 15.78 11.32 -6.15
CA ARG A 38 14.51 11.98 -5.83
C ARG A 38 13.63 11.09 -4.93
N LEU A 39 13.52 9.80 -5.25
CA LEU A 39 12.80 8.84 -4.42
C LEU A 39 13.42 8.67 -3.04
N GLN A 40 14.75 8.58 -2.95
CA GLN A 40 15.45 8.48 -1.67
C GLN A 40 15.17 9.70 -0.79
N LYS A 41 15.18 10.90 -1.38
CA LYS A 41 14.84 12.14 -0.68
C LYS A 41 13.37 12.15 -0.22
N ALA A 42 12.44 11.69 -1.04
CA ALA A 42 11.02 11.62 -0.70
C ALA A 42 10.70 10.55 0.36
N LEU A 43 11.49 9.47 0.40
CA LEU A 43 11.39 8.39 1.38
C LEU A 43 12.24 8.63 2.63
N ASP A 44 12.96 9.76 2.71
CA ASP A 44 13.67 10.16 3.92
C ASP A 44 12.67 10.27 5.08
N TRP A 45 13.02 9.65 6.18
CA TRP A 45 12.23 9.70 7.40
C TRP A 45 13.18 9.85 8.58
N PRO A 46 13.03 10.92 9.39
CA PRO A 46 13.91 11.18 10.52
C PRO A 46 13.77 10.09 11.58
N GLY A 47 14.81 9.92 12.39
CA GLY A 47 14.79 8.96 13.49
C GLY A 47 16.06 9.08 14.32
N PRO A 48 16.20 8.27 15.37
CA PRO A 48 17.40 8.26 16.19
C PRO A 48 18.61 7.79 15.38
N ASP A 49 19.77 8.43 15.62
CA ASP A 49 21.04 8.11 14.95
C ASP A 49 21.64 6.77 15.41
N GLN A 50 21.24 6.29 16.59
CA GLN A 50 21.73 5.05 17.19
C GLN A 50 20.64 4.00 17.29
N GLU A 51 21.06 2.73 17.30
CA GLU A 51 20.16 1.62 17.57
C GLU A 51 19.59 1.71 18.98
N PHE A 52 18.27 1.54 19.07
CA PHE A 52 17.52 1.67 20.29
C PHE A 52 17.47 0.36 21.08
N THR A 53 17.88 0.40 22.36
CA THR A 53 17.97 -0.79 23.23
C THR A 53 17.14 -0.71 24.51
N GLN A 54 16.52 0.44 24.82
CA GLN A 54 15.83 0.66 26.10
C GLN A 54 14.44 1.28 25.95
N LEU A 55 13.40 0.47 26.14
CA LEU A 55 11.99 0.87 26.01
C LEU A 55 11.65 2.21 26.69
N ASN A 56 12.19 2.49 27.88
CA ASN A 56 11.86 3.69 28.63
C ASN A 56 12.26 5.00 27.92
N LEU A 57 13.20 4.95 26.98
CA LEU A 57 13.65 6.09 26.19
C LEU A 57 12.80 6.31 24.91
N SER A 58 11.89 5.37 24.59
CA SER A 58 10.97 5.53 23.46
C SER A 58 9.88 6.55 23.75
N THR A 59 9.29 7.11 22.70
CA THR A 59 8.19 8.06 22.85
C THR A 59 6.99 7.40 23.54
N SER A 60 6.62 7.94 24.70
CA SER A 60 5.50 7.52 25.49
C SER A 60 4.23 8.25 25.04
N PRO A 61 3.18 7.55 24.58
CA PRO A 61 1.90 8.19 24.29
C PRO A 61 1.22 8.73 25.56
N VAL A 62 1.58 8.22 26.74
CA VAL A 62 0.99 8.64 28.02
C VAL A 62 1.56 9.99 28.48
N HIS A 63 2.81 10.30 28.12
CA HIS A 63 3.50 11.52 28.57
C HIS A 63 3.64 12.57 27.46
N SER A 64 3.44 12.18 26.22
CA SER A 64 3.35 13.11 25.10
C SER A 64 2.02 13.87 25.14
N THR A 65 2.03 15.13 24.73
CA THR A 65 0.88 16.04 24.83
C THR A 65 0.71 16.86 23.55
N PHE A 66 -0.47 17.43 23.33
CA PHE A 66 -0.67 18.45 22.31
C PHE A 66 -1.39 19.68 22.89
N SER A 67 -1.19 20.85 22.28
CA SER A 67 -1.85 22.10 22.63
C SER A 67 -2.25 22.88 21.38
N ILE A 68 -3.40 23.55 21.43
CA ILE A 68 -3.83 24.49 20.39
C ILE A 68 -3.17 25.84 20.68
N VAL A 69 -2.49 26.42 19.69
CA VAL A 69 -1.74 27.68 19.85
C VAL A 69 -2.44 28.83 19.14
N GLY A 70 -2.33 30.03 19.71
CA GLY A 70 -2.87 31.25 19.10
C GLY A 70 -4.39 31.29 19.04
N LEU A 71 -5.08 30.78 20.06
CA LEU A 71 -6.55 30.74 20.08
C LEU A 71 -7.16 32.14 19.91
N LYS A 72 -8.01 32.29 18.90
CA LYS A 72 -8.83 33.48 18.69
C LYS A 72 -10.11 33.40 19.52
N LYS A 73 -10.68 34.56 19.87
CA LYS A 73 -11.98 34.65 20.56
C LYS A 73 -13.14 34.08 19.72
N SER A 74 -13.02 34.14 18.39
CA SER A 74 -13.99 33.59 17.45
C SER A 74 -13.31 33.11 16.17
N TYR A 75 -13.95 32.17 15.48
CA TYR A 75 -13.52 31.61 14.20
C TYR A 75 -14.67 31.64 13.20
N LYS A 76 -14.33 31.71 11.92
CA LYS A 76 -15.25 31.54 10.79
C LYS A 76 -14.96 30.24 10.06
N VAL A 77 -15.96 29.71 9.36
CA VAL A 77 -15.75 28.60 8.41
C VAL A 77 -14.70 29.02 7.39
N GLY A 78 -13.70 28.17 7.18
CA GLY A 78 -12.53 28.46 6.35
C GLY A 78 -11.30 28.93 7.11
N ASP A 79 -11.42 29.27 8.40
CA ASP A 79 -10.25 29.57 9.24
C ASP A 79 -9.43 28.30 9.55
N ASN A 80 -8.17 28.50 9.92
CA ASN A 80 -7.27 27.45 10.40
C ASN A 80 -6.97 27.60 11.89
N ILE A 81 -6.74 26.47 12.56
CA ILE A 81 -6.11 26.41 13.89
C ILE A 81 -4.76 25.70 13.80
N SER A 82 -3.84 26.09 14.68
CA SER A 82 -2.52 25.47 14.78
C SER A 82 -2.43 24.66 16.06
N VAL A 83 -1.89 23.45 15.96
CA VAL A 83 -1.67 22.53 17.08
C VAL A 83 -0.19 22.22 17.16
N ILE A 84 0.38 22.25 18.36
CA ILE A 84 1.74 21.79 18.64
C ILE A 84 1.66 20.48 19.43
N ILE A 85 2.41 19.48 18.99
CA ILE A 85 2.60 18.21 19.69
C ILE A 85 4.00 18.23 20.33
N THR A 86 4.09 17.80 21.58
CA THR A 86 5.36 17.67 22.32
C THR A 86 5.53 16.21 22.74
N ALA A 87 6.52 15.54 22.13
CA ALA A 87 6.83 14.16 22.41
C ALA A 87 7.70 14.03 23.68
N ARG A 88 7.38 13.05 24.51
CA ARG A 88 8.14 12.72 25.72
C ARG A 88 8.40 11.24 25.84
N ASP A 89 9.50 10.87 26.48
CA ASP A 89 9.81 9.48 26.80
C ASP A 89 8.97 8.94 27.97
N HIS A 90 9.18 7.68 28.38
CA HIS A 90 8.47 7.09 29.52
C HIS A 90 8.91 7.66 30.88
N ASN A 91 10.03 8.38 30.92
CA ASN A 91 10.53 9.09 32.10
C ASN A 91 10.07 10.56 32.14
N LYS A 92 9.21 10.99 31.20
CA LYS A 92 8.68 12.35 31.01
C LYS A 92 9.71 13.37 30.53
N ASN A 93 10.87 12.94 30.04
CA ASN A 93 11.83 13.83 29.41
C ASN A 93 11.37 14.21 28.00
N LEU A 94 11.71 15.41 27.56
CA LEU A 94 11.47 15.84 26.19
C LEU A 94 12.30 15.01 25.22
N LYS A 95 11.69 14.57 24.12
CA LYS A 95 12.43 13.99 23.00
C LYS A 95 13.27 15.08 22.34
N THR A 96 14.45 14.71 21.84
CA THR A 96 15.41 15.63 21.19
C THR A 96 15.55 15.38 19.69
N TYR A 97 14.80 14.41 19.15
CA TYR A 97 14.77 14.03 17.75
C TYR A 97 13.32 13.75 17.32
N GLY A 98 13.10 13.79 16.00
CA GLY A 98 11.80 13.50 15.39
C GLY A 98 11.65 12.04 14.96
N GLY A 99 10.72 11.79 14.05
CA GLY A 99 10.47 10.50 13.43
C GLY A 99 9.25 9.76 13.97
N ASP A 100 8.57 10.30 14.99
CA ASP A 100 7.33 9.74 15.47
C ASP A 100 6.25 9.88 14.39
N PHE A 101 5.54 8.78 14.13
CA PHE A 101 4.40 8.82 13.23
C PHE A 101 3.14 9.19 14.00
N PHE A 102 2.87 10.49 14.08
CA PHE A 102 1.61 11.01 14.60
C PHE A 102 0.54 11.10 13.51
N LYS A 103 -0.71 10.98 13.92
CA LYS A 103 -1.87 11.38 13.10
C LYS A 103 -2.72 12.35 13.89
N ALA A 104 -3.07 13.45 13.25
CA ALA A 104 -3.94 14.47 13.81
C ALA A 104 -5.17 14.66 12.93
N LYS A 105 -6.30 14.90 13.56
CA LYS A 105 -7.54 15.24 12.87
C LYS A 105 -8.36 16.21 13.69
N LEU A 106 -9.08 17.06 12.97
CA LEU A 106 -10.26 17.72 13.49
C LEU A 106 -11.45 16.82 13.22
N PHE A 107 -12.31 16.57 14.20
CA PHE A 107 -13.50 15.78 13.96
C PHE A 107 -14.71 16.30 14.72
N ASN A 108 -15.87 15.97 14.19
CA ASN A 108 -17.15 16.16 14.82
C ASN A 108 -17.95 14.87 14.64
N SER A 109 -18.15 14.13 15.72
CA SER A 109 -18.96 12.91 15.73
C SER A 109 -20.44 13.17 15.38
N LYS A 110 -20.97 14.35 15.74
CA LYS A 110 -22.33 14.83 15.39
C LYS A 110 -22.55 14.85 13.90
N LEU A 111 -21.68 15.61 13.23
CA LEU A 111 -21.79 15.89 11.82
C LEU A 111 -21.25 14.73 10.98
N LYS A 112 -20.64 13.73 11.65
CA LYS A 112 -19.85 12.68 10.99
C LYS A 112 -18.80 13.29 10.05
N ALA A 113 -18.28 14.44 10.44
CA ALA A 113 -17.36 15.24 9.66
C ALA A 113 -15.97 15.17 10.29
N SER A 114 -14.94 15.13 9.46
CA SER A 114 -13.56 15.18 9.92
C SER A 114 -12.66 15.74 8.84
N VAL A 115 -11.63 16.45 9.28
CA VAL A 115 -10.52 16.93 8.45
C VAL A 115 -9.24 16.34 8.99
N TYR A 116 -8.42 15.82 8.09
CA TYR A 116 -7.06 15.39 8.39
C TYR A 116 -6.15 16.61 8.55
N GLY A 117 -5.32 16.60 9.58
CA GLY A 117 -4.25 17.57 9.76
C GLY A 117 -2.92 16.96 9.38
N GLU A 118 -2.25 17.57 8.42
CA GLU A 118 -0.88 17.21 8.07
C GLU A 118 0.05 17.51 9.25
N VAL A 119 0.84 16.52 9.65
CA VAL A 119 1.78 16.63 10.75
C VAL A 119 3.16 16.96 10.19
N VAL A 120 3.71 18.09 10.61
CA VAL A 120 5.06 18.53 10.25
C VAL A 120 5.99 18.26 11.44
N ASP A 121 7.02 17.45 11.21
CA ASP A 121 8.05 17.13 12.19
C ASP A 121 9.17 18.18 12.19
N HIS A 122 9.46 18.78 13.35
CA HIS A 122 10.53 19.77 13.52
C HIS A 122 11.89 19.14 13.87
N ARG A 123 11.98 17.81 13.87
CA ARG A 123 13.19 17.00 14.12
C ARG A 123 13.83 17.23 15.49
N ASN A 124 13.06 17.70 16.45
CA ASN A 124 13.54 18.04 17.80
C ASN A 124 12.58 17.57 18.91
N GLY A 125 11.72 16.59 18.62
CA GLY A 125 10.68 16.10 19.52
C GLY A 125 9.40 16.94 19.56
N THR A 126 9.30 17.97 18.72
CA THR A 126 8.07 18.76 18.54
C THR A 126 7.53 18.66 17.12
N TYR A 127 6.22 18.75 16.99
CA TYR A 127 5.51 18.66 15.72
C TYR A 127 4.43 19.73 15.64
N SER A 128 4.14 20.21 14.44
CA SER A 128 3.03 21.13 14.20
C SER A 128 1.98 20.53 13.27
N VAL A 129 0.73 20.95 13.47
CA VAL A 129 -0.41 20.55 12.66
C VAL A 129 -1.26 21.77 12.38
N VAL A 130 -1.63 21.97 11.11
CA VAL A 130 -2.63 22.96 10.73
C VAL A 130 -3.93 22.25 10.40
N LEU A 131 -5.03 22.69 11.02
CA LEU A 131 -6.36 22.12 10.84
C LEU A 131 -7.32 23.19 10.32
N LEU A 132 -7.88 22.95 9.13
CA LEU A 132 -8.98 23.73 8.58
C LEU A 132 -10.25 23.51 9.38
N LEU A 133 -11.05 24.57 9.57
CA LEU A 133 -12.38 24.55 10.16
C LEU A 133 -13.45 24.63 9.05
N PRO A 134 -13.89 23.50 8.47
CA PRO A 134 -14.71 23.53 7.26
C PRO A 134 -16.23 23.54 7.52
N TRP A 135 -16.67 23.48 8.77
CA TRP A 135 -18.09 23.45 9.12
C TRP A 135 -18.40 24.39 10.29
N GLU A 136 -19.63 24.87 10.30
CA GLU A 136 -20.17 25.62 11.44
C GLU A 136 -20.47 24.66 12.60
N GLY A 137 -20.17 25.08 13.83
CA GLY A 137 -20.48 24.35 15.05
C GLY A 137 -19.24 23.83 15.77
N GLN A 138 -19.42 22.76 16.55
CA GLN A 138 -18.35 22.22 17.40
C GLN A 138 -17.30 21.46 16.59
N ALA A 139 -16.08 21.43 17.09
CA ALA A 139 -15.00 20.61 16.54
C ALA A 139 -14.05 20.19 17.66
N GLN A 140 -13.53 18.97 17.57
CA GLN A 140 -12.52 18.46 18.49
C GLN A 140 -11.24 18.13 17.74
N VAL A 141 -10.12 18.51 18.33
CA VAL A 141 -8.80 18.04 17.89
C VAL A 141 -8.54 16.68 18.51
N PHE A 142 -8.14 15.72 17.68
CA PHE A 142 -7.70 14.41 18.11
C PHE A 142 -6.32 14.14 17.54
N VAL A 143 -5.37 13.84 18.43
CA VAL A 143 -4.02 13.44 18.07
C VAL A 143 -3.76 12.05 18.64
N ARG A 144 -3.11 11.19 17.86
CA ARG A 144 -2.64 9.88 18.30
C ARG A 144 -1.20 9.64 17.86
N LEU A 145 -0.46 8.92 18.70
CA LEU A 145 0.82 8.33 18.32
C LEU A 145 0.54 6.99 17.66
N GLU A 146 0.80 6.88 16.36
CA GLU A 146 0.67 5.63 15.62
C GLU A 146 1.84 4.71 15.94
N HIS A 147 3.06 5.24 15.76
CA HIS A 147 4.33 4.59 16.02
C HIS A 147 5.31 5.63 16.56
N SER A 148 6.07 5.28 17.61
CA SER A 148 7.19 6.11 18.01
C SER A 148 8.30 6.09 16.96
N SER A 149 9.21 7.07 16.99
CA SER A 149 10.41 7.09 16.15
C SER A 149 11.23 5.81 16.21
N GLU A 150 11.26 5.15 17.38
CA GLU A 150 11.97 3.88 17.58
C GLU A 150 11.27 2.71 16.87
N VAL A 151 9.94 2.67 16.92
CA VAL A 151 9.16 1.70 16.15
C VAL A 151 9.34 1.95 14.66
N VAL A 152 9.36 3.21 14.22
CA VAL A 152 9.59 3.55 12.82
C VAL A 152 11.00 3.16 12.37
N GLN A 153 12.03 3.30 13.20
CA GLN A 153 13.38 2.80 12.91
C GLN A 153 13.37 1.29 12.62
N ILE A 154 12.61 0.51 13.41
CA ILE A 154 12.43 -0.93 13.19
C ILE A 154 11.66 -1.21 11.88
N LEU A 155 10.57 -0.47 11.63
CA LEU A 155 9.82 -0.60 10.38
C LEU A 155 10.72 -0.30 9.17
N LYS A 156 11.53 0.77 9.22
CA LYS A 156 12.48 1.15 8.17
C LYS A 156 13.51 0.04 7.92
N LYS A 157 14.12 -0.51 8.96
CA LYS A 157 15.07 -1.64 8.89
C LYS A 157 14.47 -2.83 8.12
N TYR A 158 13.23 -3.22 8.41
CA TYR A 158 12.60 -4.39 7.77
C TYR A 158 11.89 -4.07 6.44
N ARG A 159 11.68 -2.78 6.12
CA ARG A 159 11.33 -2.33 4.76
C ARG A 159 12.50 -2.52 3.79
N GLU A 160 13.71 -2.32 4.30
CA GLU A 160 14.96 -2.35 3.52
C GLU A 160 15.58 -3.75 3.49
N SER A 161 15.17 -4.64 4.40
CA SER A 161 15.66 -6.01 4.43
C SER A 161 15.02 -6.90 3.35
N LEU A 162 15.75 -7.94 2.95
CA LEU A 162 15.24 -8.99 2.04
C LEU A 162 14.47 -10.11 2.79
N PHE A 163 14.13 -9.90 4.06
CA PHE A 163 13.45 -10.92 4.85
C PHE A 163 12.01 -11.15 4.33
N PRO A 164 11.63 -12.40 3.99
CA PRO A 164 10.30 -12.67 3.45
C PRO A 164 9.24 -12.65 4.56
N ARG A 165 8.67 -11.47 4.85
CA ARG A 165 7.59 -11.30 5.85
C ARG A 165 6.29 -12.02 5.47
N SER A 166 6.16 -12.40 4.20
CA SER A 166 4.98 -13.01 3.61
C SER A 166 5.38 -14.19 2.74
N HIS A 167 4.71 -15.32 2.97
CA HIS A 167 4.84 -16.55 2.18
C HIS A 167 3.55 -16.85 1.43
N TYR A 168 3.64 -17.66 0.37
CA TYR A 168 2.53 -17.97 -0.53
C TYR A 168 2.49 -19.45 -0.88
N ASN A 169 1.34 -19.91 -1.36
CA ASN A 169 1.16 -21.30 -1.77
C ASN A 169 0.86 -21.38 -3.26
N GLY A 170 1.61 -22.23 -3.96
CA GLY A 170 1.31 -22.68 -5.31
C GLY A 170 0.63 -24.04 -5.28
N TYR A 171 -0.44 -24.19 -6.07
CA TYR A 171 -1.22 -25.41 -6.16
C TYR A 171 -1.01 -26.04 -7.53
N PHE A 172 -0.43 -27.23 -7.53
CA PHE A 172 -0.11 -27.98 -8.74
C PHE A 172 -1.11 -29.10 -8.92
N GLU A 173 -1.68 -29.20 -10.12
CA GLU A 173 -2.68 -30.21 -10.45
C GLU A 173 -2.34 -30.90 -11.77
N GLY A 174 -2.43 -32.22 -11.79
CA GLY A 174 -2.14 -33.02 -12.98
C GLY A 174 -2.58 -34.47 -12.85
N SER A 175 -2.39 -35.23 -13.93
CA SER A 175 -2.72 -36.65 -13.97
C SER A 175 -1.52 -37.50 -13.56
N GLY A 176 -1.73 -38.40 -12.62
CA GLY A 176 -0.79 -39.44 -12.23
C GLY A 176 -1.01 -40.77 -12.95
N PRO A 177 -0.30 -41.83 -12.54
CA PRO A 177 -0.56 -43.18 -13.02
C PRO A 177 -2.03 -43.56 -12.88
N ASN A 178 -2.58 -44.28 -13.88
CA ASN A 178 -3.99 -44.69 -13.95
C ASN A 178 -5.02 -43.54 -13.93
N ASN A 179 -4.67 -42.36 -14.46
CA ASN A 179 -5.52 -41.16 -14.46
C ASN A 179 -5.96 -40.69 -13.06
N ALA A 180 -5.21 -41.06 -12.02
CA ALA A 180 -5.45 -40.54 -10.68
C ALA A 180 -5.10 -39.04 -10.64
N ARG A 181 -6.01 -38.19 -10.16
CA ARG A 181 -5.72 -36.75 -9.98
C ARG A 181 -4.66 -36.58 -8.89
N ILE A 182 -3.52 -36.02 -9.25
CA ILE A 182 -2.48 -35.61 -8.30
C ILE A 182 -2.69 -34.13 -7.98
N TYR A 183 -2.56 -33.82 -6.69
CA TYR A 183 -2.65 -32.47 -6.15
C TYR A 183 -1.49 -32.25 -5.18
N GLU A 184 -0.67 -31.23 -5.44
CA GLU A 184 0.45 -30.86 -4.59
C GLU A 184 0.39 -29.37 -4.24
N VAL A 185 0.70 -29.05 -2.99
CA VAL A 185 0.80 -27.66 -2.52
C VAL A 185 2.22 -27.43 -2.08
N VAL A 186 2.85 -26.40 -2.64
CA VAL A 186 4.23 -26.03 -2.35
C VAL A 186 4.30 -24.55 -1.99
N GLU A 187 5.34 -24.17 -1.26
CA GLU A 187 5.56 -22.76 -0.96
C GLU A 187 6.10 -22.03 -2.20
N CYS A 188 5.67 -20.79 -2.35
CA CYS A 188 6.14 -19.87 -3.37
C CYS A 188 6.47 -18.51 -2.76
N ASN A 189 7.35 -17.78 -3.40
CA ASN A 189 7.64 -16.39 -3.07
C ASN A 189 8.22 -15.62 -4.26
N ILE A 190 8.36 -14.31 -4.07
CA ILE A 190 9.08 -13.46 -5.01
C ILE A 190 10.59 -13.73 -4.92
N LYS A 191 11.26 -13.81 -6.07
CA LYS A 191 12.72 -13.80 -6.17
C LYS A 191 13.18 -12.37 -6.47
N TRP A 192 13.63 -11.66 -5.44
CA TRP A 192 14.07 -10.25 -5.54
C TRP A 192 15.45 -9.99 -4.90
N GLY A 193 16.27 -9.14 -5.53
CA GLY A 193 17.64 -8.81 -5.08
C GLY A 193 18.71 -9.82 -5.53
N GLY A 194 20.00 -9.45 -5.36
CA GLY A 194 21.14 -10.17 -5.97
C GLY A 194 21.20 -11.67 -5.66
N ASN A 195 20.94 -12.05 -4.40
CA ASN A 195 20.86 -13.45 -3.99
C ASN A 195 19.43 -14.02 -3.97
N GLY A 196 18.40 -13.25 -4.34
CA GLY A 196 17.00 -13.59 -4.15
C GLY A 196 16.58 -13.53 -2.67
N SER A 197 15.44 -12.89 -2.39
CA SER A 197 14.81 -12.77 -1.07
C SER A 197 14.33 -14.09 -0.47
N TRP A 198 14.25 -15.15 -1.29
CA TRP A 198 13.77 -16.46 -0.88
C TRP A 198 14.60 -17.54 -1.61
N LYS A 199 15.23 -18.42 -0.83
CA LYS A 199 16.01 -19.57 -1.31
C LYS A 199 15.78 -20.74 -0.37
N LYS A 200 15.05 -21.76 -0.82
CA LYS A 200 14.91 -23.05 -0.12
C LYS A 200 15.58 -24.17 -0.92
N GLY A 201 16.55 -24.85 -0.31
CA GLY A 201 17.08 -26.17 -0.74
C GLY A 201 17.41 -26.33 -2.23
N ASN A 202 17.26 -27.56 -2.75
CA ASN A 202 17.39 -27.87 -4.18
C ASN A 202 16.21 -27.26 -4.96
N CYS A 203 16.45 -26.04 -5.45
CA CYS A 203 15.53 -25.08 -6.04
C CYS A 203 15.58 -25.09 -7.59
N CYS A 204 14.56 -24.74 -8.38
CA CYS A 204 13.12 -24.42 -8.14
C CYS A 204 12.35 -24.35 -9.48
N CYS A 205 11.01 -24.26 -9.43
CA CYS A 205 10.18 -23.76 -10.53
C CYS A 205 10.21 -22.21 -10.58
N GLU A 206 10.62 -21.61 -11.71
CA GLU A 206 10.70 -20.16 -11.90
C GLU A 206 9.76 -19.69 -13.03
N TYR A 207 8.86 -18.76 -12.70
CA TYR A 207 7.94 -18.13 -13.63
C TYR A 207 8.32 -16.67 -13.77
N LYS A 208 9.05 -16.35 -14.84
CA LYS A 208 9.46 -14.99 -15.17
C LYS A 208 8.42 -14.34 -16.06
N ASP A 209 7.87 -13.22 -15.60
CA ASP A 209 7.07 -12.36 -16.47
C ASP A 209 7.97 -11.66 -17.51
N VAL A 210 7.55 -11.70 -18.77
CA VAL A 210 8.38 -11.20 -19.89
C VAL A 210 8.47 -9.68 -19.90
N LYS A 211 7.39 -8.98 -19.51
CA LYS A 211 7.27 -7.53 -19.56
C LYS A 211 7.92 -6.87 -18.35
N THR A 212 7.61 -7.35 -17.15
CA THR A 212 8.13 -6.79 -15.91
C THR A 212 9.50 -7.35 -15.58
N GLY A 213 9.82 -8.57 -16.02
CA GLY A 213 11.03 -9.28 -15.62
C GLY A 213 10.94 -9.91 -14.22
N THR A 214 9.81 -9.72 -13.54
CA THR A 214 9.53 -10.22 -12.19
C THR A 214 9.51 -11.74 -12.18
N VAL A 215 10.21 -12.35 -11.22
CA VAL A 215 10.33 -13.81 -11.11
C VAL A 215 9.57 -14.30 -9.90
N TRP A 216 8.46 -15.00 -10.16
CA TRP A 216 7.75 -15.79 -9.17
C TRP A 216 8.40 -17.16 -9.04
N GLN A 217 8.76 -17.57 -7.83
CA GLN A 217 9.49 -18.81 -7.59
C GLN A 217 8.68 -19.72 -6.66
N CYS A 218 8.63 -21.01 -6.96
CA CYS A 218 7.99 -22.04 -6.13
C CYS A 218 8.95 -23.21 -5.88
N GLU A 219 8.80 -23.90 -4.75
CA GLU A 219 9.49 -25.18 -4.56
C GLU A 219 9.03 -26.18 -5.63
N THR A 220 9.92 -27.07 -6.07
CA THR A 220 9.57 -28.07 -7.07
C THR A 220 8.61 -29.10 -6.45
N PRO A 221 7.42 -29.33 -7.04
CA PRO A 221 6.53 -30.40 -6.59
C PRO A 221 7.22 -31.77 -6.72
N LYS A 222 6.86 -32.74 -5.88
CA LYS A 222 7.55 -34.03 -5.81
C LYS A 222 7.15 -34.97 -6.95
N LYS A 223 5.91 -34.87 -7.44
CA LYS A 223 5.34 -35.78 -8.45
C LYS A 223 4.93 -35.07 -9.73
N LEU A 224 4.61 -33.79 -9.66
CA LEU A 224 4.21 -32.97 -10.81
C LEU A 224 5.39 -32.19 -11.40
N THR A 225 5.18 -31.57 -12.56
CA THR A 225 6.14 -30.67 -13.20
C THR A 225 5.80 -29.21 -12.89
N CYS A 226 6.74 -28.29 -13.20
CA CYS A 226 6.49 -26.86 -13.03
C CYS A 226 5.34 -26.34 -13.90
N ASP A 227 5.02 -26.99 -15.01
CA ASP A 227 3.93 -26.56 -15.89
C ASP A 227 2.53 -26.85 -15.29
N ASN A 228 2.47 -27.58 -14.17
CA ASN A 228 1.22 -27.96 -13.52
C ASN A 228 0.68 -26.92 -12.52
N LEU A 229 1.26 -25.72 -12.42
CA LEU A 229 0.76 -24.68 -11.51
C LEU A 229 -0.61 -24.17 -11.99
N VAL A 230 -1.65 -24.34 -11.17
CA VAL A 230 -3.02 -23.94 -11.50
C VAL A 230 -3.51 -22.79 -10.62
N HIS A 231 -3.21 -22.84 -9.32
CA HIS A 231 -3.71 -21.83 -8.38
C HIS A 231 -2.62 -21.24 -7.50
N HIS A 232 -2.96 -20.10 -6.93
CA HIS A 232 -2.18 -19.34 -5.97
C HIS A 232 -3.04 -18.97 -4.76
N SER A 233 -2.45 -18.91 -3.56
CA SER A 233 -3.08 -18.26 -2.40
C SER A 233 -2.05 -17.60 -1.48
N ARG A 234 -2.55 -16.81 -0.53
CA ARG A 234 -1.78 -16.42 0.65
C ARG A 234 -1.31 -17.66 1.41
N GLY A 235 -0.08 -17.61 1.92
CA GLY A 235 0.48 -18.55 2.88
C GLY A 235 0.69 -17.86 4.23
N ASN A 236 1.71 -18.30 4.96
CA ASN A 236 2.00 -17.79 6.30
C ASN A 236 2.57 -16.37 6.29
N VAL A 237 2.61 -15.75 7.46
CA VAL A 237 3.40 -14.54 7.74
C VAL A 237 4.50 -14.92 8.72
N GLU A 238 5.66 -14.30 8.60
CA GLU A 238 6.81 -14.57 9.45
C GLU A 238 7.34 -13.28 10.07
N SER A 239 7.40 -13.21 11.40
CA SER A 239 7.88 -12.03 12.09
C SER A 239 9.40 -12.06 12.12
N PRO A 240 10.09 -10.99 11.67
CA PRO A 240 11.52 -10.88 11.89
C PRO A 240 11.86 -10.32 13.29
N LEU A 241 10.85 -9.93 14.08
CA LEU A 241 11.07 -9.22 15.33
C LEU A 241 11.70 -10.10 16.41
N ASN A 242 12.72 -9.58 17.10
CA ASN A 242 13.24 -10.18 18.33
C ASN A 242 12.35 -9.89 19.55
N ALA A 243 12.66 -10.49 20.71
CA ALA A 243 11.85 -10.35 21.92
C ALA A 243 11.71 -8.90 22.41
N PHE A 244 12.78 -8.09 22.28
CA PHE A 244 12.75 -6.67 22.65
C PHE A 244 11.90 -5.86 21.68
N GLU A 245 12.11 -6.02 20.37
CA GLU A 245 11.35 -5.33 19.32
C GLU A 245 9.84 -5.62 19.45
N ASN A 246 9.46 -6.86 19.78
CA ASN A 246 8.06 -7.22 20.00
C ASN A 246 7.37 -6.40 21.10
N ASN A 247 8.10 -5.99 22.15
CA ASN A 247 7.53 -5.17 23.24
C ASN A 247 7.12 -3.76 22.78
N LEU A 248 7.76 -3.24 21.73
CA LEU A 248 7.48 -1.92 21.17
C LEU A 248 6.19 -1.89 20.34
N PHE A 249 5.76 -3.03 19.78
CA PHE A 249 4.54 -3.14 18.96
C PHE A 249 3.26 -3.43 19.77
N THR A 250 3.30 -3.31 21.10
CA THR A 250 2.12 -3.55 21.93
C THR A 250 1.05 -2.47 21.72
N LYS A 251 -0.22 -2.83 21.90
CA LYS A 251 -1.36 -1.89 21.81
C LYS A 251 -1.34 -0.79 22.88
N LYS A 252 -0.48 -0.92 23.90
CA LYS A 252 -0.26 0.11 24.93
C LYS A 252 0.64 1.24 24.44
N LEU A 253 1.40 1.01 23.37
CA LEU A 253 2.40 1.94 22.84
C LEU A 253 2.07 2.40 21.41
N THR A 254 1.41 1.54 20.63
CA THR A 254 1.04 1.83 19.23
C THR A 254 -0.43 2.19 19.11
N ASN A 255 -0.72 3.19 18.28
CA ASN A 255 -2.06 3.71 18.01
C ASN A 255 -2.81 4.11 19.28
N VAL A 256 -2.15 4.93 20.10
CA VAL A 256 -2.67 5.40 21.39
C VAL A 256 -2.99 6.89 21.28
N ALA A 257 -4.22 7.25 21.66
CA ALA A 257 -4.64 8.64 21.76
C ALA A 257 -3.87 9.33 22.89
N ILE A 258 -3.39 10.54 22.64
CA ILE A 258 -2.72 11.36 23.66
C ILE A 258 -3.74 12.32 24.29
N THR A 259 -3.58 12.64 25.59
CA THR A 259 -4.58 13.38 26.37
C THR A 259 -4.69 14.85 25.90
N GLY A 260 -5.93 15.35 25.80
CA GLY A 260 -6.30 16.73 25.46
C GLY A 260 -7.81 16.98 25.68
N ASP A 261 -8.30 18.17 25.35
CA ASP A 261 -9.67 18.66 25.64
C ASP A 261 -10.80 17.92 24.88
N LYS A 262 -12.01 17.74 25.48
CA LYS A 262 -13.13 16.91 24.93
C LYS A 262 -14.55 17.49 25.17
N ILE A 263 -15.42 17.64 24.15
CA ILE A 263 -16.85 18.09 24.24
C ILE A 263 -17.77 17.55 23.08
N ASN A 264 -18.89 16.84 23.35
CA ASN A 264 -19.67 15.99 22.37
C ASN A 264 -21.14 16.44 22.04
N ILE A 265 -21.70 16.21 20.80
CA ILE A 265 -23.18 16.20 20.39
C ILE A 265 -23.43 15.29 19.08
N ASN A 266 -24.68 14.98 18.58
CA ASN A 266 -25.08 13.86 17.60
C ASN A 266 -26.12 14.11 16.41
N VAL A 267 -25.97 13.62 15.12
CA VAL A 267 -26.99 13.42 13.98
C VAL A 267 -26.54 12.46 12.80
N LEU A 268 -27.46 11.98 11.92
CA LEU A 268 -27.44 10.85 10.93
C LEU A 268 -27.63 11.20 9.41
N PRO A 269 -27.43 10.25 8.44
CA PRO A 269 -27.23 10.51 7.00
C PRO A 269 -28.37 10.06 6.04
N ASN A 270 -28.21 10.29 4.73
CA ASN A 270 -29.00 9.60 3.68
C ASN A 270 -28.17 9.27 2.41
N ALA A 271 -28.59 8.23 1.67
CA ALA A 271 -27.88 7.66 0.50
C ALA A 271 -28.76 7.60 -0.76
N ALA A 272 -28.12 7.51 -1.93
CA ALA A 272 -28.75 7.28 -3.25
C ALA A 272 -28.03 6.13 -4.00
N ALA A 273 -28.73 5.44 -4.91
CA ALA A 273 -28.27 4.27 -5.66
C ALA A 273 -28.36 4.47 -7.20
N SER A 274 -27.57 3.73 -7.98
CA SER A 274 -27.40 3.83 -9.45
C SER A 274 -27.69 2.50 -10.22
N GLY A 275 -27.87 2.58 -11.55
CA GLY A 275 -28.39 1.52 -12.45
C GLY A 275 -27.38 0.61 -13.18
N LEU A 276 -26.14 0.48 -12.69
CA LEU A 276 -25.12 -0.41 -13.28
C LEU A 276 -25.48 -1.89 -13.08
N LYS A 277 -25.43 -2.72 -14.13
CA LYS A 277 -25.73 -4.17 -14.03
C LYS A 277 -24.45 -5.01 -14.09
N ARG A 278 -24.21 -5.82 -13.06
CA ARG A 278 -23.09 -6.77 -13.04
C ARG A 278 -23.38 -7.99 -13.94
N MET A 279 -22.38 -8.44 -14.69
CA MET A 279 -22.39 -9.72 -15.38
C MET A 279 -21.80 -10.83 -14.47
N ASP A 280 -22.41 -12.02 -14.51
CA ASP A 280 -21.86 -13.19 -13.83
C ASP A 280 -20.81 -13.86 -14.72
N LEU A 281 -19.55 -13.84 -14.27
CA LEU A 281 -18.42 -14.51 -14.94
C LEU A 281 -18.06 -15.83 -14.23
N HIS A 282 -18.90 -16.30 -13.29
CA HIS A 282 -18.66 -17.47 -12.45
C HIS A 282 -17.38 -17.39 -11.58
N THR A 283 -16.95 -16.18 -11.27
CA THR A 283 -15.82 -15.88 -10.39
C THR A 283 -16.29 -15.43 -9.00
N PRO A 284 -15.54 -15.71 -7.92
CA PRO A 284 -15.86 -15.21 -6.59
C PRO A 284 -15.99 -13.68 -6.58
N ARG A 285 -17.03 -13.16 -5.93
CA ARG A 285 -17.29 -11.71 -5.86
C ARG A 285 -16.11 -10.88 -5.34
N THR A 286 -15.25 -11.48 -4.53
CA THR A 286 -14.12 -10.83 -3.90
C THR A 286 -12.81 -10.97 -4.69
N GLY A 287 -12.71 -11.95 -5.60
CA GLY A 287 -11.46 -12.28 -6.33
C GLY A 287 -11.43 -11.79 -7.77
N GLY A 288 -12.57 -11.74 -8.46
CA GLY A 288 -12.62 -11.41 -9.88
C GLY A 288 -11.98 -12.47 -10.79
N PRO A 289 -11.78 -12.18 -12.08
CA PRO A 289 -12.17 -10.93 -12.77
C PRO A 289 -13.68 -10.65 -12.70
N LEU A 290 -14.06 -9.36 -12.75
CA LEU A 290 -15.44 -8.88 -12.69
C LEU A 290 -15.75 -7.98 -13.89
N MET A 291 -17.02 -7.99 -14.32
CA MET A 291 -17.53 -7.10 -15.36
C MET A 291 -18.90 -6.54 -14.98
N ALA A 292 -19.13 -5.28 -15.33
CA ALA A 292 -20.44 -4.67 -15.27
C ALA A 292 -20.69 -3.81 -16.51
N VAL A 293 -21.96 -3.70 -16.91
CA VAL A 293 -22.38 -2.92 -18.07
C VAL A 293 -23.53 -1.98 -17.72
N GLU A 294 -23.54 -0.84 -18.40
CA GLU A 294 -24.67 0.09 -18.45
C GLU A 294 -24.93 0.41 -19.93
N LEU A 295 -26.09 -0.02 -20.43
CA LEU A 295 -26.39 -0.02 -21.86
C LEU A 295 -26.81 1.36 -22.38
N LYS A 296 -27.37 2.24 -21.52
CA LYS A 296 -27.86 3.55 -21.95
C LYS A 296 -26.72 4.45 -22.42
N ASN A 297 -25.59 4.40 -21.73
CA ASN A 297 -24.40 5.21 -22.03
C ASN A 297 -23.24 4.37 -22.58
N ASN A 298 -23.49 3.11 -22.95
CA ASN A 298 -22.47 2.18 -23.45
C ASN A 298 -21.24 2.05 -22.55
N ILE A 299 -21.46 2.01 -21.23
CA ILE A 299 -20.37 1.89 -20.24
C ILE A 299 -20.10 0.41 -19.99
N ILE A 300 -18.83 0.02 -20.10
CA ILE A 300 -18.33 -1.29 -19.68
C ILE A 300 -17.27 -1.06 -18.62
N VAL A 301 -17.44 -1.70 -17.47
CA VAL A 301 -16.48 -1.67 -16.37
C VAL A 301 -15.85 -3.05 -16.24
N HIS A 302 -14.54 -3.12 -16.37
CA HIS A 302 -13.75 -4.29 -16.06
C HIS A 302 -13.01 -4.07 -14.74
N TRP A 303 -12.94 -5.11 -13.91
CA TRP A 303 -12.12 -5.11 -12.71
C TRP A 303 -11.36 -6.43 -12.60
N LYS A 304 -10.06 -6.34 -12.32
CA LYS A 304 -9.17 -7.48 -12.13
C LYS A 304 -8.28 -7.23 -10.90
N PRO A 305 -7.90 -8.26 -10.14
CA PRO A 305 -6.81 -8.16 -9.17
C PRO A 305 -5.46 -8.03 -9.90
N HIS A 306 -4.47 -7.46 -9.24
CA HIS A 306 -3.10 -7.46 -9.76
C HIS A 306 -2.44 -8.84 -9.62
N GLY A 307 -1.36 -9.05 -10.38
CA GLY A 307 -0.54 -10.26 -10.38
C GLY A 307 0.18 -10.55 -9.07
N VAL A 308 0.93 -11.65 -9.02
CA VAL A 308 1.71 -12.02 -7.84
C VAL A 308 2.82 -10.99 -7.56
N PRO A 309 3.09 -10.61 -6.29
CA PRO A 309 2.58 -11.21 -5.06
C PRO A 309 1.20 -10.69 -4.61
N LEU A 310 0.18 -11.56 -4.64
CA LEU A 310 -1.18 -11.26 -4.20
C LEU A 310 -1.51 -12.05 -2.91
N ARG A 311 -1.75 -11.40 -1.76
CA ARG A 311 -2.17 -12.13 -0.54
C ARG A 311 -3.69 -12.28 -0.50
N PHE A 312 -4.21 -13.30 -1.19
CA PHE A 312 -5.65 -13.55 -1.29
C PHE A 312 -6.05 -14.99 -0.98
N THR A 313 -7.35 -15.29 -1.01
CA THR A 313 -7.85 -16.68 -1.01
C THR A 313 -7.37 -17.42 -2.28
N LYS A 314 -7.53 -18.74 -2.35
CA LYS A 314 -7.15 -19.54 -3.52
C LYS A 314 -7.78 -18.99 -4.80
N MET A 315 -6.96 -18.71 -5.80
CA MET A 315 -7.34 -18.12 -7.09
C MET A 315 -6.59 -18.81 -8.23
N LEU A 316 -7.13 -18.79 -9.45
CA LEU A 316 -6.43 -19.26 -10.64
C LEU A 316 -5.21 -18.36 -10.92
N ILE A 317 -4.06 -18.97 -11.17
CA ILE A 317 -2.84 -18.20 -11.49
C ILE A 317 -3.00 -17.41 -12.80
N THR A 318 -3.82 -17.92 -13.72
CA THR A 318 -4.13 -17.31 -15.01
C THR A 318 -4.98 -16.05 -14.91
N ASP A 319 -5.63 -15.79 -13.77
CA ASP A 319 -6.39 -14.55 -13.54
C ASP A 319 -5.52 -13.45 -12.90
N LEU A 320 -4.25 -13.75 -12.58
CA LEU A 320 -3.33 -12.87 -11.85
C LEU A 320 -2.33 -12.21 -12.79
N HIS A 321 -2.80 -11.24 -13.57
CA HIS A 321 -1.98 -10.49 -14.52
C HIS A 321 -1.28 -9.30 -13.86
N TYR A 322 -0.02 -9.04 -14.24
CA TYR A 322 0.65 -7.80 -13.84
C TYR A 322 -0.07 -6.59 -14.46
N ILE A 323 -0.20 -5.50 -13.69
CA ILE A 323 -0.90 -4.27 -14.11
C ILE A 323 -0.27 -3.71 -15.40
N ALA A 324 1.05 -3.78 -15.52
CA ALA A 324 1.77 -3.36 -16.73
C ALA A 324 1.29 -4.11 -17.99
N ASN A 325 1.08 -5.41 -17.89
CA ASN A 325 0.63 -6.25 -19.01
C ASN A 325 -0.79 -5.88 -19.43
N ASP A 326 -1.70 -5.73 -18.46
CA ASP A 326 -3.09 -5.33 -18.75
C ASP A 326 -3.15 -3.92 -19.37
N ILE A 327 -2.30 -2.97 -18.96
CA ILE A 327 -2.24 -1.62 -19.55
C ILE A 327 -1.72 -1.64 -20.99
N ASP A 328 -0.74 -2.48 -21.31
CA ASP A 328 -0.21 -2.61 -22.68
C ASP A 328 -1.25 -3.15 -23.67
N GLU A 329 -2.25 -3.90 -23.21
CA GLU A 329 -3.35 -4.43 -24.04
C GLU A 329 -4.46 -3.39 -24.30
N ILE A 330 -4.45 -2.24 -23.61
CA ILE A 330 -5.46 -1.20 -23.78
C ILE A 330 -5.09 -0.30 -24.95
N ALA A 331 -5.96 -0.22 -25.96
CA ALA A 331 -5.76 0.69 -27.10
C ALA A 331 -5.70 2.17 -26.65
N GLY A 332 -6.54 2.54 -25.68
CA GLY A 332 -6.68 3.90 -25.18
C GLY A 332 -7.70 4.73 -25.97
N GLY A 333 -7.70 6.04 -25.74
CA GLY A 333 -8.52 7.02 -26.44
C GLY A 333 -9.49 7.77 -25.52
N PRO A 334 -10.31 8.68 -26.08
CA PRO A 334 -11.15 9.61 -25.31
C PRO A 334 -12.29 8.94 -24.51
N HIS A 335 -12.53 7.64 -24.74
CA HIS A 335 -13.55 6.86 -24.04
C HIS A 335 -12.94 5.77 -23.13
N ALA A 336 -11.62 5.74 -23.00
CA ALA A 336 -10.92 4.81 -22.14
C ALA A 336 -10.52 5.49 -20.82
N VAL A 337 -10.90 4.86 -19.70
CA VAL A 337 -10.48 5.26 -18.36
C VAL A 337 -9.75 4.09 -17.72
N VAL A 338 -8.49 4.29 -17.36
CA VAL A 338 -7.66 3.29 -16.66
C VAL A 338 -7.53 3.72 -15.21
N VAL A 339 -7.96 2.87 -14.28
CA VAL A 339 -7.83 3.11 -12.84
C VAL A 339 -7.06 1.98 -12.21
N PHE A 340 -5.99 2.29 -11.47
CA PHE A 340 -5.25 1.26 -10.75
C PHE A 340 -4.80 1.72 -9.35
N THR A 341 -4.56 0.73 -8.49
CA THR A 341 -3.94 0.88 -7.17
C THR A 341 -3.17 -0.41 -6.87
N ILE A 342 -2.04 -0.29 -6.19
CA ILE A 342 -1.22 -1.44 -5.79
C ILE A 342 -0.45 -1.04 -4.53
N PHE A 343 -0.81 -1.61 -3.38
CA PHE A 343 -0.09 -1.33 -2.12
C PHE A 343 -0.31 -2.42 -1.06
N ALA A 344 -1.57 -2.82 -0.80
CA ALA A 344 -1.96 -3.60 0.38
C ALA A 344 -1.24 -4.95 0.50
N HIS A 345 -0.89 -5.57 -0.62
CA HIS A 345 -0.18 -6.85 -0.66
C HIS A 345 1.34 -6.68 -0.83
N LEU A 346 1.79 -5.48 -1.19
CA LEU A 346 3.20 -5.17 -1.45
C LEU A 346 3.90 -4.57 -0.22
N VAL A 347 3.16 -4.11 0.80
CA VAL A 347 3.73 -3.66 2.09
C VAL A 347 4.57 -4.74 2.81
N PHE A 348 4.39 -6.01 2.45
CA PHE A 348 5.14 -7.15 2.99
C PHE A 348 6.52 -7.32 2.34
N HIS A 349 6.76 -6.67 1.20
CA HIS A 349 7.95 -6.84 0.38
C HIS A 349 8.90 -5.65 0.52
N PRO A 350 10.18 -5.80 0.12
CA PRO A 350 11.13 -4.69 0.16
C PRO A 350 10.64 -3.51 -0.67
N VAL A 351 10.90 -2.28 -0.23
CA VAL A 351 10.47 -1.07 -0.99
C VAL A 351 11.09 -1.02 -2.38
N THR A 352 12.30 -1.56 -2.56
CA THR A 352 12.96 -1.64 -3.88
C THR A 352 12.17 -2.53 -4.86
N PHE A 353 11.53 -3.59 -4.39
CA PHE A 353 10.64 -4.40 -5.22
C PHE A 353 9.42 -3.60 -5.64
N TYR A 354 8.83 -2.83 -4.72
CA TYR A 354 7.71 -1.96 -5.05
C TYR A 354 8.07 -0.91 -6.09
N ILE A 355 9.23 -0.27 -5.95
CA ILE A 355 9.74 0.73 -6.90
C ILE A 355 9.93 0.11 -8.29
N HIS A 356 10.49 -1.10 -8.38
CA HIS A 356 10.57 -1.85 -9.63
C HIS A 356 9.20 -2.08 -10.26
N GLU A 357 8.22 -2.60 -9.51
CA GLU A 357 6.87 -2.84 -10.04
C GLU A 357 6.21 -1.55 -10.53
N VAL A 358 6.33 -0.47 -9.76
CA VAL A 358 5.82 0.85 -10.12
C VAL A 358 6.50 1.40 -11.38
N ALA A 359 7.82 1.19 -11.53
CA ALA A 359 8.55 1.59 -12.74
C ALA A 359 8.04 0.86 -13.99
N LYS A 360 7.72 -0.45 -13.90
CA LYS A 360 7.15 -1.20 -15.03
C LYS A 360 5.73 -0.73 -15.39
N ILE A 361 4.93 -0.40 -14.39
CA ILE A 361 3.60 0.20 -14.60
C ILE A 361 3.75 1.58 -15.26
N ARG A 362 4.64 2.43 -14.74
CA ARG A 362 4.96 3.76 -15.28
C ARG A 362 5.33 3.70 -16.75
N GLN A 363 6.23 2.79 -17.15
CA GLN A 363 6.61 2.59 -18.55
C GLN A 363 5.40 2.28 -19.45
N SER A 364 4.48 1.45 -18.95
CA SER A 364 3.28 1.04 -19.70
C SER A 364 2.26 2.18 -19.80
N VAL A 365 2.11 3.00 -18.75
CA VAL A 365 1.29 4.22 -18.75
C VAL A 365 1.85 5.27 -19.71
N VAL A 366 3.17 5.51 -19.71
CA VAL A 366 3.83 6.45 -20.65
C VAL A 366 3.61 5.98 -22.08
N ALA A 367 3.78 4.68 -22.36
CA ALA A 367 3.50 4.12 -23.68
C ALA A 367 2.02 4.27 -24.08
N LEU A 368 1.08 4.16 -23.14
CA LEU A 368 -0.35 4.37 -23.37
C LEU A 368 -0.69 5.81 -23.70
N LEU A 369 -0.17 6.77 -22.92
CA LEU A 369 -0.43 8.19 -23.15
C LEU A 369 0.29 8.70 -24.40
N SER A 370 1.46 8.14 -24.76
CA SER A 370 2.13 8.46 -26.01
C SER A 370 1.33 8.02 -27.24
N ARG A 371 0.72 6.82 -27.21
CA ARG A 371 -0.10 6.32 -28.34
C ARG A 371 -1.52 6.89 -28.36
N ALA A 372 -2.08 7.20 -27.19
CA ALA A 372 -3.47 7.63 -27.03
C ALA A 372 -3.58 8.69 -25.92
N PRO A 373 -3.16 9.94 -26.19
CA PRO A 373 -3.03 11.00 -25.17
C PRO A 373 -4.37 11.45 -24.56
N GLN A 374 -5.50 11.11 -25.19
CA GLN A 374 -6.84 11.40 -24.65
C GLN A 374 -7.32 10.36 -23.63
N THR A 375 -6.51 9.35 -23.31
CA THR A 375 -6.85 8.33 -22.31
C THR A 375 -6.78 8.92 -20.91
N THR A 376 -7.83 8.76 -20.10
CA THR A 376 -7.80 9.18 -18.70
C THR A 376 -7.14 8.10 -17.86
N VAL A 377 -6.03 8.42 -17.20
CA VAL A 377 -5.35 7.51 -16.27
C VAL A 377 -5.46 8.05 -14.84
N ILE A 378 -6.04 7.26 -13.95
CA ILE A 378 -6.24 7.62 -12.54
C ILE A 378 -5.53 6.60 -11.65
N ILE A 379 -4.64 7.10 -10.79
CA ILE A 379 -3.92 6.31 -9.81
C ILE A 379 -4.55 6.57 -8.45
N LYS A 380 -5.14 5.54 -7.85
CA LYS A 380 -5.72 5.65 -6.52
C LYS A 380 -4.68 5.31 -5.45
N SER A 381 -4.46 6.21 -4.49
CA SER A 381 -3.60 5.93 -3.34
C SER A 381 -4.17 4.81 -2.44
N GLY A 382 -3.32 4.23 -1.60
CA GLY A 382 -3.70 3.17 -0.68
C GLY A 382 -4.55 3.66 0.49
N ASN A 383 -5.48 2.81 0.94
CA ASN A 383 -6.31 3.05 2.12
C ASN A 383 -5.52 2.83 3.42
N THR A 384 -5.82 3.61 4.46
CA THR A 384 -5.37 3.28 5.83
C THR A 384 -6.02 2.00 6.35
N ALA A 385 -5.23 1.12 6.98
CA ALA A 385 -5.69 -0.19 7.42
C ALA A 385 -6.04 -0.27 8.91
N GLY A 386 -5.54 0.65 9.74
CA GLY A 386 -5.72 0.57 11.19
C GLY A 386 -4.87 -0.50 11.88
N LEU A 387 -4.08 -1.26 11.12
CA LEU A 387 -3.10 -2.23 11.62
C LEU A 387 -1.76 -1.53 11.88
N LYS A 388 -1.06 -2.01 12.91
CA LYS A 388 0.07 -1.32 13.56
C LYS A 388 1.16 -2.32 13.95
N ASN A 389 1.48 -3.23 13.04
CA ASN A 389 2.45 -4.30 13.30
C ASN A 389 3.53 -4.33 12.22
N ILE A 390 4.51 -5.22 12.40
CA ILE A 390 5.66 -5.35 11.49
C ILE A 390 5.30 -5.81 10.07
N TYR A 391 4.12 -6.41 9.88
CA TYR A 391 3.66 -6.91 8.60
C TYR A 391 2.90 -5.84 7.82
N GLN A 392 2.02 -5.15 8.52
CA GLN A 392 1.10 -4.16 7.99
C GLN A 392 1.03 -2.98 8.97
N SER A 393 1.49 -1.83 8.48
CA SER A 393 1.45 -0.55 9.16
C SER A 393 1.05 0.52 8.15
N ASP A 394 0.28 1.50 8.62
CA ASP A 394 -0.02 2.68 7.80
C ASP A 394 1.25 3.47 7.49
N TRP A 395 2.33 3.34 8.28
CA TRP A 395 3.62 3.89 7.89
C TRP A 395 4.13 3.26 6.59
N TYR A 396 4.11 1.92 6.47
CA TYR A 396 4.48 1.27 5.20
C TYR A 396 3.57 1.69 4.04
N ALA A 397 2.26 1.75 4.26
CA ALA A 397 1.32 2.17 3.22
C ALA A 397 1.60 3.60 2.75
N LEU A 398 1.94 4.52 3.67
CA LEU A 398 2.34 5.88 3.34
C LEU A 398 3.62 5.90 2.51
N GLN A 399 4.64 5.10 2.87
CA GLN A 399 5.86 5.00 2.07
C GLN A 399 5.60 4.53 0.63
N LEU A 400 4.72 3.53 0.44
CA LEU A 400 4.34 3.07 -0.90
C LEU A 400 3.55 4.14 -1.67
N ASN A 401 2.66 4.88 -0.99
CA ASN A 401 1.95 6.00 -1.60
C ASN A 401 2.90 7.11 -2.05
N THR A 402 3.95 7.40 -1.27
CA THR A 402 5.01 8.35 -1.64
C THR A 402 5.72 7.90 -2.91
N VAL A 403 6.16 6.63 -2.99
CA VAL A 403 6.77 6.08 -4.22
C VAL A 403 5.84 6.26 -5.42
N MET A 404 4.58 5.85 -5.30
CA MET A 404 3.62 5.95 -6.40
C MET A 404 3.40 7.40 -6.84
N ARG A 405 3.29 8.34 -5.89
CA ARG A 405 3.10 9.77 -6.20
C ARG A 405 4.33 10.34 -6.92
N GLU A 406 5.52 10.10 -6.38
CA GLU A 406 6.77 10.60 -6.97
C GLU A 406 7.02 9.99 -8.34
N MET A 407 6.81 8.69 -8.51
CA MET A 407 6.98 7.98 -9.78
C MET A 407 5.98 8.39 -10.86
N PHE A 408 5.03 9.28 -10.61
CA PHE A 408 4.09 9.75 -11.62
C PHE A 408 3.91 11.27 -11.62
N SER A 409 4.65 12.00 -10.78
CA SER A 409 4.46 13.45 -10.60
C SER A 409 4.87 14.28 -11.83
N ASP A 410 5.65 13.69 -12.73
CA ASP A 410 6.17 14.31 -13.96
C ASP A 410 5.46 13.79 -15.23
N ILE A 411 4.38 13.02 -15.10
CA ILE A 411 3.58 12.57 -16.25
C ILE A 411 2.31 13.41 -16.35
N ASP A 412 2.26 14.28 -17.37
CA ASP A 412 1.06 15.03 -17.72
C ASP A 412 -0.11 14.09 -18.09
N GLY A 413 -1.31 14.43 -17.62
CA GLY A 413 -2.53 13.65 -17.89
C GLY A 413 -2.78 12.47 -16.94
N VAL A 414 -1.84 12.17 -16.02
CA VAL A 414 -2.08 11.22 -14.93
C VAL A 414 -2.67 11.93 -13.72
N ILE A 415 -3.79 11.41 -13.22
CA ILE A 415 -4.48 11.93 -12.05
C ILE A 415 -4.17 11.07 -10.84
N TYR A 416 -3.53 11.65 -9.81
CA TYR A 416 -3.32 10.98 -8.54
C TYR A 416 -4.51 11.23 -7.60
N LEU A 417 -5.43 10.26 -7.54
CA LEU A 417 -6.60 10.26 -6.66
C LEU A 417 -6.17 9.88 -5.23
N ASP A 418 -5.77 10.87 -4.44
CA ASP A 418 -5.35 10.63 -3.06
C ASP A 418 -6.55 10.46 -2.10
N VAL A 419 -6.74 9.25 -1.61
CA VAL A 419 -7.77 8.90 -0.63
C VAL A 419 -7.23 8.79 0.80
N TRP A 420 -5.95 9.11 1.02
CA TRP A 420 -5.28 8.92 2.31
C TRP A 420 -6.00 9.68 3.43
N GLN A 421 -6.28 10.97 3.21
CA GLN A 421 -6.98 11.80 4.18
C GLN A 421 -8.38 11.24 4.48
N MET A 422 -9.13 10.91 3.42
CA MET A 422 -10.49 10.37 3.52
C MET A 422 -10.55 9.10 4.37
N THR A 423 -9.58 8.20 4.22
CA THR A 423 -9.53 6.93 4.96
C THR A 423 -8.96 7.08 6.38
N SER A 424 -8.01 8.00 6.57
CA SER A 424 -7.32 8.25 7.85
C SER A 424 -8.17 9.00 8.88
N CYS A 425 -8.99 9.96 8.45
CA CYS A 425 -9.72 10.85 9.37
C CYS A 425 -11.19 10.46 9.57
N HIS A 426 -11.75 9.54 8.78
CA HIS A 426 -13.16 9.18 8.84
C HIS A 426 -13.63 8.76 10.25
N TYR A 427 -14.93 8.90 10.51
CA TYR A 427 -15.54 8.48 11.78
C TYR A 427 -15.71 6.95 11.88
N LEU A 428 -15.63 6.25 10.74
CA LEU A 428 -15.61 4.79 10.72
C LEU A 428 -14.22 4.30 11.11
N ARG A 429 -14.16 3.11 11.69
CA ARG A 429 -12.89 2.46 12.02
C ARG A 429 -12.05 2.29 10.75
N GLU A 430 -10.77 2.60 10.84
CA GLU A 430 -9.80 2.32 9.77
C GLU A 430 -9.84 0.85 9.38
N ASN A 431 -9.94 0.60 8.08
CA ASN A 431 -9.99 -0.73 7.50
C ASN A 431 -9.47 -0.62 6.06
N VAL A 432 -8.55 -1.51 5.69
CA VAL A 432 -7.99 -1.57 4.33
C VAL A 432 -9.09 -1.79 3.27
N HIS A 433 -10.18 -2.45 3.68
CA HIS A 433 -11.45 -2.54 2.96
C HIS A 433 -12.46 -1.58 3.61
N PRO A 434 -12.45 -0.28 3.24
CA PRO A 434 -13.22 0.73 3.94
C PRO A 434 -14.73 0.49 3.80
N GLY A 435 -15.51 1.03 4.73
CA GLY A 435 -16.97 0.87 4.72
C GLY A 435 -17.64 1.56 3.52
N PRO A 436 -18.88 1.18 3.17
CA PRO A 436 -19.58 1.67 1.97
C PRO A 436 -19.67 3.19 1.83
N VAL A 437 -19.73 3.94 2.93
CA VAL A 437 -19.77 5.42 2.89
C VAL A 437 -18.47 6.02 2.35
N ILE A 438 -17.33 5.47 2.78
CA ILE A 438 -16.01 5.89 2.27
C ILE A 438 -15.90 5.49 0.80
N ILE A 439 -16.26 4.25 0.45
CA ILE A 439 -16.26 3.77 -0.95
C ILE A 439 -17.11 4.69 -1.83
N ALA A 440 -18.30 5.08 -1.38
CA ALA A 440 -19.18 5.99 -2.13
C ALA A 440 -18.53 7.37 -2.35
N ASN A 441 -17.80 7.88 -1.36
CA ASN A 441 -17.06 9.15 -1.50
C ASN A 441 -15.85 9.01 -2.44
N GLU A 442 -15.10 7.90 -2.35
CA GLU A 442 -14.01 7.58 -3.29
C GLU A 442 -14.53 7.50 -4.73
N VAL A 443 -15.66 6.82 -4.95
CA VAL A 443 -16.30 6.71 -6.27
C VAL A 443 -16.82 8.06 -6.76
N LYS A 444 -17.42 8.89 -5.91
CA LYS A 444 -17.84 10.26 -6.28
C LYS A 444 -16.65 11.12 -6.71
N MET A 445 -15.55 11.06 -5.97
CA MET A 445 -14.32 11.79 -6.29
C MET A 445 -13.67 11.27 -7.58
N PHE A 446 -13.67 9.95 -7.78
CA PHE A 446 -13.26 9.35 -9.06
C PHE A 446 -14.12 9.87 -10.23
N LEU A 447 -15.44 9.83 -10.09
CA LEU A 447 -16.36 10.24 -11.16
C LEU A 447 -16.28 11.74 -11.49
N SER A 448 -15.89 12.61 -10.55
CA SER A 448 -15.69 14.03 -10.86
C SER A 448 -14.51 14.29 -11.82
N TYR A 449 -13.57 13.35 -11.93
CA TYR A 449 -12.49 13.42 -12.92
C TYR A 449 -12.89 12.83 -14.27
N VAL A 450 -13.74 11.79 -14.27
CA VAL A 450 -14.17 11.11 -15.50
C VAL A 450 -15.29 11.89 -16.22
N CYS A 451 -16.18 12.50 -15.45
CA CYS A 451 -17.31 13.27 -15.94
C CYS A 451 -17.29 14.70 -15.34
N PRO A 452 -16.33 15.56 -15.73
CA PRO A 452 -16.30 16.94 -15.26
C PRO A 452 -17.56 17.68 -15.73
N ILE A 453 -18.17 18.46 -14.83
CA ILE A 453 -19.37 19.28 -15.10
C ILE A 453 -19.00 20.51 -15.90
#